data_AF-A0A9X7CD50-F1
#
_entry.id   AF-A0A9X7CD50-F1
#
_cell.length_a   1.000
_cell.length_b   1.000
_cell.length_c   1.000
_cell.angle_alpha   90.00
_cell.angle_beta   90.00
_cell.angle_gamma   90.00
#
_symmetry.space_group_name_H-M   'P 1'
#
loop_
_entity.id
_entity.type
_entity.pdbx_description
1 polymer ?
#
loop_
_entity_poly.entity_id
_entity_poly.type
_entity_poly.pdbx_seq_one_letter_code
_entity_poly.pdbx_strand_id
1 'polypeptide(L)'
;MFSRFTLQPYALKDESDLKQFETLLEKRPQYGLTENEMKFSYIACRILGVPNDVDEYFNELFDYSEAKGIEVLHEQNLNKVIDSEKLRHIQEVFGLHQEAPNGLTVNRLVAHLSGKQLLPKVDNPDLQHYIHTTFISLLKLYEKQHNQSLKTEGFRRFLIDIIKLSENYVAKWFSTINYKKQMPRIIWYGDAQESRIYFLYFLIMLGCDVLYYHPEGKDGFENIDEEGRTFVVSHSSRISLEPFPDRRRERVATVAYQASKEIEQVLHHDNSLLYKPWQFRSYTPVARTLKTTYDELFLITKEKAFVRPTFFVENKHIYIPSLFAKISGVSKNDKEYFQRLKAVTSFDNSLLINTFPFTKEQKANFQYHYRDALDRAGKLHPDLIMNSHWWPHKRLPEGLQHGIAEAIIHTCESEMCKPIAKETKQDVALYVFAQLSQIPPNILEQLEKFDYSQDVPKIVIFNNEKSGELTRSDAVLLLFLNQIGVDVFHFNPTGRNDIEPYIEAGAFDSHWLEEVNFDLEFHGSSAYKNLSQTIKGLFRPFL
;
A
#
# COMPACT_ATOMS: atom_id res chain seq x y z
N MET A 1 -48.71 25.94 16.04
CA MET A 1 -48.16 26.59 14.84
C MET A 1 -46.72 26.92 15.21
N PHE A 2 -45.82 25.96 15.01
CA PHE A 2 -44.40 26.14 15.32
C PHE A 2 -43.77 26.84 14.13
N SER A 3 -43.37 28.10 14.28
CA SER A 3 -42.94 28.95 13.15
C SER A 3 -41.44 28.94 12.90
N ARG A 4 -40.63 28.22 13.70
CA ARG A 4 -39.17 28.20 13.52
C ARG A 4 -38.51 26.90 13.99
N PHE A 5 -37.73 26.28 13.10
CA PHE A 5 -36.75 25.25 13.45
C PHE A 5 -35.38 25.89 13.57
N THR A 6 -34.72 25.71 14.73
CA THR A 6 -33.36 26.19 14.95
C THR A 6 -32.45 24.98 15.15
N LEU A 7 -31.67 24.67 14.12
CA LEU A 7 -30.78 23.52 14.08
C LEU A 7 -29.34 23.90 14.37
N GLN A 8 -28.63 23.06 15.10
CA GLN A 8 -27.18 23.16 15.28
C GLN A 8 -26.53 21.77 15.16
N PRO A 9 -25.33 21.66 14.57
CA PRO A 9 -24.62 20.40 14.59
C PRO A 9 -24.30 20.00 16.03
N TYR A 10 -24.42 18.71 16.33
CA TYR A 10 -23.93 18.17 17.60
C TYR A 10 -22.40 18.32 17.63
N ALA A 11 -21.86 18.82 18.74
CA ALA A 11 -20.43 19.01 18.90
C ALA A 11 -19.73 17.66 19.16
N LEU A 12 -19.40 16.95 18.07
CA LEU A 12 -18.57 15.74 18.10
C LEU A 12 -17.11 16.13 18.31
N LYS A 13 -16.41 15.43 19.21
CA LYS A 13 -14.97 15.60 19.45
C LYS A 13 -14.15 14.51 18.77
N ASP A 14 -14.65 13.28 18.85
CA ASP A 14 -14.04 12.09 18.28
C ASP A 14 -15.12 11.06 17.92
N GLU A 15 -14.68 9.95 17.34
CA GLU A 15 -15.55 8.85 16.89
C GLU A 15 -16.37 8.23 18.04
N SER A 16 -15.90 8.32 19.30
CA SER A 16 -16.63 7.78 20.44
C SER A 16 -17.92 8.54 20.76
N ASP A 17 -18.07 9.76 20.21
CA ASP A 17 -19.30 10.54 20.30
C ASP A 17 -20.36 10.08 19.28
N LEU A 18 -20.01 9.25 18.28
CA LEU A 18 -20.97 8.70 17.31
C LEU A 18 -22.03 7.82 17.96
N LYS A 19 -21.79 7.27 19.16
CA LYS A 19 -22.83 6.60 19.98
C LYS A 19 -24.07 7.47 20.24
N GLN A 20 -23.96 8.79 20.09
CA GLN A 20 -25.08 9.72 20.22
C GLN A 20 -26.04 9.68 19.02
N PHE A 21 -25.64 9.06 17.91
CA PHE A 21 -26.47 8.87 16.72
C PHE A 21 -27.82 8.23 17.08
N GLU A 22 -27.81 7.27 18.01
CA GLU A 22 -29.01 6.59 18.47
C GLU A 22 -29.78 7.30 19.59
N THR A 23 -29.25 8.41 20.13
CA THR A 23 -29.89 9.19 21.20
C THR A 23 -31.11 9.95 20.69
N LEU A 24 -32.22 9.88 21.43
CA LEU A 24 -33.45 10.66 21.16
C LEU A 24 -33.22 12.16 21.32
N LEU A 25 -33.95 12.99 20.56
CA LEU A 25 -33.76 14.44 20.55
C LEU A 25 -33.89 15.08 21.92
N GLU A 26 -34.88 14.66 22.71
CA GLU A 26 -35.16 15.19 24.06
C GLU A 26 -33.98 15.03 25.03
N LYS A 27 -33.07 14.09 24.75
CA LYS A 27 -31.87 13.82 25.55
C LYS A 27 -30.62 14.53 25.02
N ARG A 28 -30.71 15.19 23.86
CA ARG A 28 -29.57 15.87 23.25
C ARG A 28 -29.37 17.26 23.86
N PRO A 29 -28.13 17.78 23.90
CA PRO A 29 -27.86 19.14 24.32
C PRO A 29 -28.68 20.14 23.50
N GLN A 30 -29.13 21.19 24.18
CA GLN A 30 -29.86 22.31 23.59
C GLN A 30 -31.23 21.96 22.98
N TYR A 31 -31.79 20.79 23.30
CA TYR A 31 -33.18 20.51 22.98
C TYR A 31 -34.10 21.48 23.72
N GLY A 32 -34.97 22.16 22.97
CA GLY A 32 -35.92 23.11 23.52
C GLY A 32 -37.18 23.16 22.66
N LEU A 33 -38.33 23.10 23.31
CA LEU A 33 -39.62 23.23 22.67
C LEU A 33 -40.38 24.40 23.31
N THR A 34 -40.65 25.44 22.53
CA THR A 34 -41.52 26.57 22.90
C THR A 34 -42.75 26.59 22.00
N GLU A 35 -43.75 27.43 22.28
CA GLU A 35 -44.95 27.51 21.43
C GLU A 35 -44.66 27.82 19.95
N ASN A 36 -43.57 28.55 19.68
CA ASN A 36 -43.23 29.06 18.34
C ASN A 36 -41.92 28.49 17.76
N GLU A 37 -41.05 27.89 18.57
CA GLU A 37 -39.72 27.45 18.14
C GLU A 37 -39.38 26.05 18.67
N MET A 38 -38.84 25.21 17.80
CA MET A 38 -38.19 23.96 18.16
C MET A 38 -36.69 24.06 17.88
N LYS A 39 -35.89 23.90 18.93
CA LYS A 39 -34.42 23.90 18.87
C LYS A 39 -33.91 22.50 19.18
N PHE A 40 -33.03 21.96 18.34
CA PHE A 40 -32.38 20.67 18.60
C PHE A 40 -31.06 20.54 17.82
N SER A 41 -30.27 19.55 18.21
CA SER A 41 -29.03 19.19 17.53
C SER A 41 -29.16 17.96 16.64
N TYR A 42 -28.53 18.00 15.48
CA TYR A 42 -28.42 16.89 14.52
C TYR A 42 -26.99 16.36 14.46
N ILE A 43 -26.83 15.10 14.07
CA ILE A 43 -25.53 14.44 13.94
C ILE A 43 -25.26 14.22 12.47
N ALA A 44 -24.26 14.92 11.93
CA ALA A 44 -23.80 14.73 10.57
C ALA A 44 -22.29 14.52 10.55
N CYS A 45 -21.83 13.36 10.09
CA CYS A 45 -20.42 12.99 10.14
C CYS A 45 -19.97 12.27 8.87
N ARG A 46 -18.76 12.58 8.41
CA ARG A 46 -18.05 11.89 7.32
C ARG A 46 -16.96 11.03 7.93
N ILE A 47 -17.08 9.72 7.77
CA ILE A 47 -16.10 8.72 8.18
C ILE A 47 -15.31 8.32 6.93
N LEU A 48 -14.09 8.84 6.82
CA LEU A 48 -13.21 8.70 5.66
C LEU A 48 -12.04 7.78 5.97
N GLY A 49 -11.93 6.69 5.21
CA GLY A 49 -11.01 5.61 5.50
C GLY A 49 -11.61 4.55 6.41
N VAL A 50 -10.75 3.67 6.92
CA VAL A 50 -11.15 2.62 7.86
C VAL A 50 -10.26 2.65 9.11
N PRO A 51 -10.79 2.33 10.30
CA PRO A 51 -10.00 2.15 11.50
C PRO A 51 -9.04 0.96 11.35
N ASN A 52 -8.17 0.77 12.35
CA ASN A 52 -7.19 -0.31 12.37
C ASN A 52 -7.86 -1.70 12.36
N ASP A 53 -9.06 -1.80 12.92
CA ASP A 53 -9.90 -2.98 12.88
C ASP A 53 -10.91 -2.88 11.75
N VAL A 54 -10.49 -3.33 10.57
CA VAL A 54 -11.35 -3.37 9.38
C VAL A 54 -12.56 -4.28 9.60
N ASP A 55 -12.40 -5.37 10.34
CA ASP A 55 -13.50 -6.31 10.54
C ASP A 55 -14.57 -5.72 11.46
N GLU A 56 -14.16 -5.01 12.52
CA GLU A 56 -15.10 -4.27 13.37
C GLU A 56 -15.82 -3.16 12.61
N TYR A 57 -15.13 -2.43 11.73
CA TYR A 57 -15.74 -1.43 10.85
C TYR A 57 -16.90 -2.00 10.01
N PHE A 58 -16.71 -3.18 9.42
CA PHE A 58 -17.78 -3.83 8.66
C PHE A 58 -18.85 -4.45 9.55
N ASN A 59 -18.49 -4.93 10.74
CA ASN A 59 -19.46 -5.41 11.72
C ASN A 59 -20.37 -4.28 12.20
N GLU A 60 -19.85 -3.08 12.46
CA GLU A 60 -20.63 -1.92 12.87
C GLU A 60 -21.62 -1.52 11.77
N LEU A 61 -21.18 -1.46 10.51
CA LEU A 61 -22.06 -1.21 9.37
C LEU A 61 -23.19 -2.23 9.28
N PHE A 62 -22.87 -3.53 9.43
CA PHE A 62 -23.87 -4.59 9.43
C PHE A 62 -24.86 -4.43 10.60
N ASP A 63 -24.37 -4.13 11.80
CA ASP A 63 -25.21 -3.92 12.97
C ASP A 63 -26.17 -2.74 12.77
N TYR A 64 -25.72 -1.66 12.13
CA TYR A 64 -26.60 -0.55 11.76
C TYR A 64 -27.68 -0.93 10.74
N SER A 65 -27.40 -1.88 9.83
CA SER A 65 -28.43 -2.35 8.89
C SER A 65 -29.53 -3.17 9.56
N GLU A 66 -29.21 -3.83 10.68
CA GLU A 66 -30.17 -4.60 11.48
C GLU A 66 -30.91 -3.72 12.52
N ALA A 67 -30.37 -2.53 12.79
CA ALA A 67 -30.91 -1.61 13.79
C ALA A 67 -32.25 -0.98 13.35
N LYS A 68 -33.24 -1.00 14.25
CA LYS A 68 -34.55 -0.40 13.98
C LYS A 68 -34.46 1.14 13.97
N GLY A 69 -34.97 1.73 12.90
CA GLY A 69 -35.07 3.20 12.78
C GLY A 69 -33.79 3.86 12.23
N ILE A 70 -32.85 3.06 11.70
CA ILE A 70 -31.73 3.52 10.90
C ILE A 70 -31.97 3.04 9.47
N GLU A 71 -31.83 3.96 8.51
CA GLU A 71 -31.97 3.68 7.09
C GLU A 71 -30.58 3.66 6.46
N VAL A 72 -30.11 2.46 6.11
CA VAL A 72 -28.82 2.29 5.43
C VAL A 72 -29.03 2.35 3.93
N LEU A 73 -28.37 3.30 3.28
CA LEU A 73 -28.46 3.56 1.85
C LEU A 73 -27.09 3.41 1.18
N HIS A 74 -27.11 2.85 -0.02
CA HIS A 74 -25.98 2.79 -0.95
C HIS A 74 -26.53 2.70 -2.38
N GLU A 75 -25.68 2.88 -3.38
CA GLU A 75 -26.15 3.07 -4.76
C GLU A 75 -26.99 1.88 -5.30
N GLN A 76 -26.75 0.66 -4.81
CA GLN A 76 -27.46 -0.55 -5.22
C GLN A 76 -28.83 -0.74 -4.55
N ASN A 77 -29.06 -0.22 -3.33
CA ASN A 77 -30.33 -0.40 -2.61
C ASN A 77 -31.29 0.81 -2.70
N LEU A 78 -30.83 1.91 -3.32
CA LEU A 78 -31.61 3.13 -3.42
C LEU A 78 -32.86 2.94 -4.30
N ASN A 79 -34.05 3.19 -3.75
CA ASN A 79 -35.30 3.31 -4.50
C ASN A 79 -35.27 4.51 -5.47
N LYS A 80 -35.13 4.19 -6.75
CA LYS A 80 -35.10 5.15 -7.88
C LYS A 80 -36.37 5.08 -8.73
N VAL A 81 -37.48 4.62 -8.17
CA VAL A 81 -38.78 4.62 -8.88
C VAL A 81 -39.34 6.04 -8.92
N ILE A 82 -39.90 6.44 -10.07
CA ILE A 82 -40.67 7.67 -10.22
C ILE A 82 -41.83 7.41 -11.18
N ASP A 83 -43.00 7.92 -10.83
CA ASP A 83 -44.19 7.77 -11.66
C ASP A 83 -44.06 8.51 -13.00
N SER A 84 -44.63 7.92 -14.05
CA SER A 84 -44.56 8.44 -15.42
C SER A 84 -45.25 9.81 -15.59
N GLU A 85 -46.34 10.07 -14.85
CA GLU A 85 -47.02 11.36 -14.83
C GLU A 85 -46.15 12.42 -14.17
N LYS A 86 -45.51 12.08 -13.04
CA LYS A 86 -44.55 12.97 -12.38
C LYS A 86 -43.36 13.30 -13.27
N LEU A 87 -42.81 12.32 -13.98
CA LEU A 87 -41.75 12.56 -14.97
C LEU A 87 -42.19 13.53 -16.07
N ARG A 88 -43.41 13.36 -16.60
CA ARG A 88 -43.99 14.29 -17.59
C ARG A 88 -44.11 15.71 -17.03
N HIS A 89 -44.63 15.86 -15.81
CA HIS A 89 -44.75 17.16 -15.17
C HIS A 89 -43.38 17.83 -14.92
N ILE A 90 -42.35 17.05 -14.55
CA ILE A 90 -40.99 17.58 -14.42
C ILE A 90 -40.49 18.11 -15.77
N GLN A 91 -40.75 17.37 -16.86
CA GLN A 91 -40.37 17.80 -18.21
C GLN A 91 -41.09 19.09 -18.64
N GLU A 92 -42.39 19.23 -18.33
CA GLU A 92 -43.15 20.46 -18.60
C GLU A 92 -42.55 21.67 -17.86
N VAL A 93 -42.24 21.52 -16.57
CA VAL A 93 -41.61 22.59 -15.77
C VAL A 93 -40.23 22.95 -16.32
N PHE A 94 -39.47 21.96 -16.76
CA PHE A 94 -38.18 22.19 -17.43
C PHE A 94 -38.30 22.89 -18.77
N GLY A 95 -39.32 22.58 -19.57
CA GLY A 95 -39.60 23.28 -20.82
C GLY A 95 -39.82 24.77 -20.58
N LEU A 96 -40.69 25.10 -19.62
CA LEU A 96 -40.93 26.50 -19.20
C LEU A 96 -39.65 27.20 -18.74
N HIS A 97 -38.79 26.49 -18.01
CA HIS A 97 -37.50 27.00 -17.55
C HIS A 97 -36.52 27.28 -18.71
N GLN A 98 -36.51 26.44 -19.74
CA GLN A 98 -35.65 26.61 -20.92
C GLN A 98 -36.11 27.75 -21.82
N GLU A 99 -37.43 27.88 -22.02
CA GLU A 99 -38.04 28.93 -22.86
C GLU A 99 -37.89 30.34 -22.27
N ALA A 100 -37.77 30.46 -20.95
CA ALA A 100 -37.55 31.75 -20.30
C ALA A 100 -36.17 32.34 -20.69
N PRO A 101 -36.08 33.64 -21.09
CA PRO A 101 -34.84 34.24 -21.61
C PRO A 101 -33.62 33.99 -20.73
N ASN A 102 -33.76 34.18 -19.41
CA ASN A 102 -32.71 33.97 -18.42
C ASN A 102 -32.96 32.75 -17.53
N GLY A 103 -33.95 31.91 -17.86
CA GLY A 103 -34.43 30.86 -16.97
C GLY A 103 -35.37 31.41 -15.91
N LEU A 104 -36.07 30.50 -15.23
CA LEU A 104 -36.85 30.83 -14.04
C LEU A 104 -35.90 31.02 -12.86
N THR A 105 -36.18 32.02 -12.03
CA THR A 105 -35.53 32.13 -10.72
C THR A 105 -35.89 30.92 -9.87
N VAL A 106 -35.02 30.53 -8.92
CA VAL A 106 -35.27 29.37 -8.02
C VAL A 106 -36.68 29.42 -7.41
N ASN A 107 -37.11 30.58 -6.90
CA ASN A 107 -38.43 30.72 -6.29
C ASN A 107 -39.57 30.47 -7.29
N ARG A 108 -39.44 30.93 -8.54
CA ARG A 108 -40.44 30.68 -9.60
C ARG A 108 -40.43 29.22 -10.02
N LEU A 109 -39.25 28.62 -10.17
CA LEU A 109 -39.09 27.22 -10.50
C LEU A 109 -39.79 26.34 -9.45
N VAL A 110 -39.52 26.58 -8.16
CA VAL A 110 -40.16 25.86 -7.05
C VAL A 110 -41.66 26.09 -7.02
N ALA A 111 -42.16 27.29 -7.34
CA ALA A 111 -43.59 27.55 -7.45
C ALA A 111 -44.27 26.68 -8.54
N HIS A 112 -43.63 26.53 -9.71
CA HIS A 112 -44.11 25.63 -10.76
C HIS A 112 -44.05 24.15 -10.33
N LEU A 113 -42.97 23.72 -9.67
CA LEU A 113 -42.85 22.36 -9.12
C LEU A 113 -43.96 22.08 -8.10
N SER A 114 -44.23 23.03 -7.20
CA SER A 114 -45.30 22.93 -6.19
C SER A 114 -46.68 22.87 -6.84
N GLY A 115 -46.94 23.69 -7.86
CA GLY A 115 -48.22 23.69 -8.59
C GLY A 115 -48.52 22.37 -9.30
N LYS A 116 -47.46 21.64 -9.70
CA LYS A 116 -47.54 20.30 -10.30
C LYS A 116 -47.42 19.15 -9.27
N GLN A 117 -47.43 19.45 -7.97
CA GLN A 117 -47.29 18.46 -6.88
C GLN A 117 -46.02 17.59 -6.99
N LEU A 118 -44.90 18.22 -7.39
CA LEU A 118 -43.59 17.56 -7.54
C LEU A 118 -42.69 17.69 -6.31
N LEU A 119 -43.16 18.38 -5.26
CA LEU A 119 -42.46 18.48 -3.98
C LEU A 119 -43.08 17.48 -2.99
N PRO A 120 -42.29 16.94 -2.06
CA PRO A 120 -42.76 15.95 -1.10
C PRO A 120 -43.96 16.49 -0.30
N LYS A 121 -45.00 15.68 -0.18
CA LYS A 121 -46.23 16.03 0.56
C LYS A 121 -46.23 15.37 1.93
N VAL A 122 -46.47 16.17 2.97
CA VAL A 122 -46.61 15.74 4.37
C VAL A 122 -47.85 16.38 4.98
N ASP A 123 -48.48 15.68 5.92
CA ASP A 123 -49.76 16.11 6.51
C ASP A 123 -49.63 17.35 7.40
N ASN A 124 -48.46 17.56 8.01
CA ASN A 124 -48.21 18.67 8.92
C ASN A 124 -47.82 19.94 8.12
N PRO A 125 -48.61 21.03 8.20
CA PRO A 125 -48.35 22.25 7.43
C PRO A 125 -47.03 22.95 7.78
N ASP A 126 -46.61 22.91 9.04
CA ASP A 126 -45.36 23.53 9.49
C ASP A 126 -44.16 22.77 8.90
N LEU A 127 -44.20 21.43 8.92
CA LEU A 127 -43.19 20.60 8.25
C LEU A 127 -43.21 20.76 6.74
N GLN A 128 -44.38 20.83 6.12
CA GLN A 128 -44.52 21.08 4.67
C GLN A 128 -43.81 22.37 4.28
N HIS A 129 -44.08 23.45 5.01
CA HIS A 129 -43.47 24.76 4.76
C HIS A 129 -41.95 24.72 4.97
N TYR A 130 -41.49 24.06 6.03
CA TYR A 130 -40.06 23.90 6.31
C TYR A 130 -39.35 23.13 5.21
N ILE A 131 -39.88 21.98 4.79
CA ILE A 131 -39.31 21.16 3.71
C ILE A 131 -39.22 21.97 2.42
N HIS A 132 -40.27 22.70 2.05
CA HIS A 132 -40.27 23.57 0.87
C HIS A 132 -39.21 24.66 0.94
N THR A 133 -39.09 25.33 2.08
CA THR A 133 -38.11 26.42 2.26
C THR A 133 -36.69 25.87 2.20
N THR A 134 -36.44 24.71 2.79
CA THR A 134 -35.14 24.02 2.72
C THR A 134 -34.82 23.56 1.30
N PHE A 135 -35.82 23.09 0.54
CA PHE A 135 -35.67 22.71 -0.87
C PHE A 135 -35.24 23.91 -1.74
N ILE A 136 -35.84 25.09 -1.51
CA ILE A 136 -35.41 26.35 -2.16
C ILE A 136 -33.94 26.64 -1.84
N SER A 137 -33.53 26.51 -0.57
CA SER A 137 -32.15 26.75 -0.15
C SER A 137 -31.17 25.77 -0.81
N LEU A 138 -31.54 24.50 -0.96
CA LEU A 138 -30.74 23.49 -1.67
C LEU A 138 -30.55 23.87 -3.15
N LEU A 139 -31.62 24.29 -3.85
CA LEU A 139 -31.50 24.70 -5.24
C LEU A 139 -30.65 25.96 -5.41
N LYS A 140 -30.72 26.91 -4.48
CA LYS A 140 -29.84 28.09 -4.47
C LYS A 140 -28.37 27.70 -4.24
N LEU A 141 -28.12 26.72 -3.38
CA LEU A 141 -26.78 26.18 -3.17
C LEU A 141 -26.25 25.54 -4.46
N TYR A 142 -27.06 24.74 -5.14
CA TYR A 142 -26.70 24.16 -6.44
C TYR A 142 -26.41 25.25 -7.48
N GLU A 143 -27.29 26.25 -7.61
CA GLU A 143 -27.10 27.41 -8.49
C GLU A 143 -25.77 28.11 -8.21
N LYS A 144 -25.45 28.34 -6.94
CA LYS A 144 -24.18 28.97 -6.52
C LYS A 144 -22.96 28.14 -6.94
N GLN A 145 -22.96 26.83 -6.68
CA GLN A 145 -21.84 25.93 -7.01
C GLN A 145 -21.64 25.76 -8.52
N HIS A 146 -22.71 25.94 -9.32
CA HIS A 146 -22.69 25.77 -10.78
C HIS A 146 -22.71 27.11 -11.54
N ASN A 147 -21.88 28.07 -11.11
CA ASN A 147 -21.67 29.36 -11.76
C ASN A 147 -22.98 30.14 -12.04
N GLN A 148 -23.94 30.07 -11.12
CA GLN A 148 -25.26 30.70 -11.23
C GLN A 148 -26.08 30.23 -12.44
N SER A 149 -25.83 29.01 -12.92
CA SER A 149 -26.50 28.44 -14.09
C SER A 149 -27.35 27.23 -13.75
N LEU A 150 -28.66 27.36 -13.97
CA LEU A 150 -29.64 26.28 -13.86
C LEU A 150 -30.12 25.78 -15.22
N LYS A 151 -29.45 26.13 -16.33
CA LYS A 151 -29.87 25.73 -17.69
C LYS A 151 -29.13 24.50 -18.24
N THR A 152 -28.26 23.89 -17.44
CA THR A 152 -27.41 22.78 -17.88
C THR A 152 -28.18 21.45 -17.89
N GLU A 153 -27.72 20.49 -18.71
CA GLU A 153 -28.23 19.11 -18.63
C GLU A 153 -27.94 18.46 -17.27
N GLY A 154 -26.83 18.86 -16.63
CA GLY A 154 -26.48 18.46 -15.26
C GLY A 154 -27.58 18.82 -14.27
N PHE A 155 -28.05 20.07 -14.30
CA PHE A 155 -29.15 20.52 -13.44
C PHE A 155 -30.44 19.73 -13.68
N ARG A 156 -30.73 19.37 -14.94
CA ARG A 156 -31.90 18.54 -15.25
C ARG A 156 -31.85 17.18 -14.56
N ARG A 157 -30.72 16.48 -14.67
CA ARG A 157 -30.53 15.18 -14.00
C ARG A 157 -30.59 15.31 -12.49
N PHE A 158 -29.91 16.32 -11.96
CA PHE A 158 -29.94 16.66 -10.54
C PHE A 158 -31.37 16.88 -10.03
N LEU A 159 -32.17 17.75 -10.65
CA LEU A 159 -33.51 18.07 -10.16
C LEU A 159 -34.43 16.85 -10.20
N ILE A 160 -34.36 16.03 -11.27
CA ILE A 160 -35.11 14.77 -11.36
C ILE A 160 -34.74 13.86 -10.19
N ASP A 161 -33.45 13.69 -9.91
CA ASP A 161 -32.98 12.85 -8.81
C ASP A 161 -33.44 13.39 -7.45
N ILE A 162 -33.29 14.68 -7.18
CA ILE A 162 -33.72 15.28 -5.91
C ILE A 162 -35.23 15.16 -5.70
N ILE A 163 -36.05 15.42 -6.73
CA ILE A 163 -37.51 15.26 -6.64
C ILE A 163 -37.88 13.80 -6.34
N LYS A 164 -37.29 12.87 -7.09
CA LYS A 164 -37.50 11.43 -6.94
C LYS A 164 -37.13 10.93 -5.54
N LEU A 165 -35.95 11.30 -5.05
CA LEU A 165 -35.48 10.90 -3.71
C LEU A 165 -36.30 11.58 -2.60
N SER A 166 -36.67 12.85 -2.79
CA SER A 166 -37.54 13.55 -1.83
C SER A 166 -38.92 12.88 -1.72
N GLU A 167 -39.49 12.45 -2.83
CA GLU A 167 -40.75 11.70 -2.82
C GLU A 167 -40.60 10.34 -2.13
N ASN A 168 -39.61 9.55 -2.55
CA ASN A 168 -39.46 8.16 -2.09
C ASN A 168 -39.08 8.05 -0.61
N TYR A 169 -38.39 9.06 -0.08
CA TYR A 169 -37.84 9.03 1.26
C TYR A 169 -38.38 10.14 2.16
N VAL A 170 -38.21 11.42 1.78
CA VAL A 170 -38.59 12.54 2.64
C VAL A 170 -40.09 12.53 2.91
N ALA A 171 -40.94 12.36 1.88
CA ALA A 171 -42.39 12.30 2.09
C ALA A 171 -42.79 11.12 3.01
N LYS A 172 -42.18 9.94 2.80
CA LYS A 172 -42.46 8.73 3.60
C LYS A 172 -42.04 8.87 5.05
N TRP A 173 -40.81 9.31 5.29
CA TRP A 173 -40.26 9.46 6.63
C TRP A 173 -40.97 10.56 7.42
N PHE A 174 -41.18 11.74 6.82
CA PHE A 174 -41.78 12.87 7.53
C PHE A 174 -43.29 12.75 7.74
N SER A 175 -43.99 11.90 6.98
CA SER A 175 -45.41 11.61 7.21
C SER A 175 -45.66 10.69 8.40
N THR A 176 -44.66 9.89 8.81
CA THR A 176 -44.81 8.89 9.87
C THR A 176 -44.08 9.26 11.16
N ILE A 177 -43.12 10.19 11.08
CA ILE A 177 -42.23 10.48 12.21
C ILE A 177 -42.85 11.40 13.26
N ASN A 178 -42.55 11.11 14.51
CA ASN A 178 -42.72 12.09 15.59
C ASN A 178 -41.47 12.97 15.68
N TYR A 179 -41.41 14.00 14.83
CA TYR A 179 -40.29 14.94 14.73
C TYR A 179 -39.95 15.67 16.05
N LYS A 180 -40.83 15.63 17.06
CA LYS A 180 -40.52 16.15 18.40
C LYS A 180 -39.58 15.23 19.20
N LYS A 181 -39.61 13.94 18.92
CA LYS A 181 -38.84 12.92 19.64
C LYS A 181 -37.61 12.45 18.88
N GLN A 182 -37.74 12.30 17.56
CA GLN A 182 -36.72 11.70 16.72
C GLN A 182 -36.82 12.25 15.30
N MET A 183 -35.66 12.40 14.65
CA MET A 183 -35.53 12.67 13.21
C MET A 183 -35.05 11.39 12.50
N PRO A 184 -35.22 11.28 11.17
CA PRO A 184 -34.71 10.14 10.43
C PRO A 184 -33.19 10.02 10.60
N ARG A 185 -32.69 8.78 10.68
CA ARG A 185 -31.27 8.46 10.81
C ARG A 185 -30.84 7.72 9.56
N ILE A 186 -29.83 8.24 8.88
CA ILE A 186 -29.39 7.74 7.58
C ILE A 186 -27.91 7.39 7.66
N ILE A 187 -27.57 6.24 7.11
CA ILE A 187 -26.18 5.88 6.82
C ILE A 187 -26.03 5.79 5.32
N TRP A 188 -25.02 6.45 4.77
CA TRP A 188 -24.60 6.25 3.40
C TRP A 188 -23.28 5.50 3.36
N TYR A 189 -23.18 4.47 2.53
CA TYR A 189 -21.95 3.71 2.33
C TYR A 189 -21.48 3.74 0.87
N GLY A 190 -20.22 4.14 0.67
CA GLY A 190 -19.50 4.04 -0.60
C GLY A 190 -19.69 5.22 -1.55
N ASP A 191 -19.38 4.98 -2.83
CA ASP A 191 -19.42 6.01 -3.87
C ASP A 191 -20.82 6.65 -3.99
N ALA A 192 -20.85 7.97 -4.08
CA ALA A 192 -22.07 8.75 -4.26
C ALA A 192 -21.91 9.68 -5.46
N GLN A 193 -22.87 9.66 -6.38
CA GLN A 193 -22.95 10.69 -7.41
C GLN A 193 -23.30 12.05 -6.80
N GLU A 194 -22.98 13.13 -7.50
CA GLU A 194 -23.24 14.50 -7.05
C GLU A 194 -24.68 14.70 -6.53
N SER A 195 -25.70 14.22 -7.27
CA SER A 195 -27.09 14.33 -6.83
C SER A 195 -27.41 13.60 -5.52
N ARG A 196 -26.70 12.50 -5.20
CA ARG A 196 -26.82 11.78 -3.91
C ARG A 196 -26.19 12.59 -2.79
N ILE A 197 -25.03 13.19 -3.03
CA ILE A 197 -24.37 14.07 -2.06
C ILE A 197 -25.27 15.25 -1.69
N TYR A 198 -25.85 15.94 -2.68
CA TYR A 198 -26.81 17.02 -2.42
C TYR A 198 -28.08 16.51 -1.72
N PHE A 199 -28.55 15.30 -2.03
CA PHE A 199 -29.69 14.71 -1.32
C PHE A 199 -29.36 14.46 0.16
N LEU A 200 -28.20 13.88 0.47
CA LEU A 200 -27.75 13.71 1.86
C LEU A 200 -27.60 15.05 2.57
N TYR A 201 -27.05 16.06 1.89
CA TYR A 201 -26.95 17.41 2.44
C TYR A 201 -28.33 18.03 2.68
N PHE A 202 -29.30 17.79 1.80
CA PHE A 202 -30.69 18.19 1.99
C PHE A 202 -31.29 17.56 3.26
N LEU A 203 -31.03 16.28 3.52
CA LEU A 203 -31.47 15.60 4.75
C LEU A 203 -30.84 16.24 6.00
N ILE A 204 -29.55 16.58 5.95
CA ILE A 204 -28.85 17.30 7.03
C ILE A 204 -29.50 18.67 7.26
N MET A 205 -29.80 19.41 6.19
CA MET A 205 -30.47 20.72 6.30
C MET A 205 -31.89 20.62 6.86
N LEU A 206 -32.55 19.47 6.74
CA LEU A 206 -33.84 19.19 7.38
C LEU A 206 -33.72 18.76 8.85
N GLY A 207 -32.49 18.59 9.37
CA GLY A 207 -32.21 18.15 10.73
C GLY A 207 -32.21 16.63 10.91
N CYS A 208 -32.08 15.85 9.83
CA CYS A 208 -31.86 14.40 9.93
C CYS A 208 -30.44 14.12 10.42
N ASP A 209 -30.25 12.98 11.07
CA ASP A 209 -28.92 12.48 11.38
C ASP A 209 -28.37 11.71 10.19
N VAL A 210 -27.13 11.99 9.76
CA VAL A 210 -26.50 11.41 8.57
C VAL A 210 -25.06 11.01 8.85
N LEU A 211 -24.73 9.73 8.69
CA LEU A 211 -23.35 9.25 8.67
C LEU A 211 -22.98 8.87 7.23
N TYR A 212 -21.85 9.38 6.75
CA TYR A 212 -21.31 9.06 5.42
C TYR A 212 -20.01 8.27 5.57
N TYR A 213 -20.01 7.01 5.14
CA TYR A 213 -18.86 6.12 5.21
C TYR A 213 -18.24 5.93 3.84
N HIS A 214 -16.92 6.19 3.74
CA HIS A 214 -16.16 5.90 2.52
C HIS A 214 -14.80 5.25 2.84
N PRO A 215 -14.61 3.93 2.59
CA PRO A 215 -13.39 3.21 2.98
C PRO A 215 -12.12 3.64 2.23
N GLU A 216 -12.27 4.16 1.00
CA GLU A 216 -11.16 4.77 0.24
C GLU A 216 -10.93 6.26 0.60
N GLY A 217 -11.71 6.81 1.52
CA GLY A 217 -11.59 8.20 1.99
C GLY A 217 -11.89 9.28 0.95
N LYS A 218 -12.67 8.97 -0.09
CA LYS A 218 -13.20 9.98 -1.01
C LYS A 218 -14.24 10.82 -0.27
N ASP A 219 -14.07 12.14 -0.28
CA ASP A 219 -15.01 13.06 0.36
C ASP A 219 -15.93 13.70 -0.68
N GLY A 220 -17.16 13.19 -0.80
CA GLY A 220 -18.14 13.78 -1.71
C GLY A 220 -18.63 15.18 -1.26
N PHE A 221 -18.53 15.50 0.03
CA PHE A 221 -19.11 16.72 0.61
C PHE A 221 -18.13 17.91 0.65
N GLU A 222 -16.86 17.71 0.34
CA GLU A 222 -15.79 18.72 0.40
C GLU A 222 -16.19 20.04 -0.26
N ASN A 223 -16.85 19.97 -1.43
CA ASN A 223 -17.21 21.13 -2.22
C ASN A 223 -18.58 21.75 -1.88
N ILE A 224 -19.39 21.12 -1.02
CA ILE A 224 -20.78 21.57 -0.78
C ILE A 224 -21.06 22.05 0.64
N ASP A 225 -20.29 21.61 1.63
CA ASP A 225 -20.51 21.95 3.05
C ASP A 225 -19.66 23.17 3.49
N GLU A 226 -19.89 24.30 2.85
CA GLU A 226 -19.20 25.55 3.19
C GLU A 226 -19.54 26.06 4.61
N GLU A 227 -20.69 25.63 5.14
CA GLU A 227 -21.20 26.09 6.43
C GLU A 227 -20.79 25.19 7.61
N GLY A 228 -19.94 24.18 7.38
CA GLY A 228 -19.42 23.31 8.43
C GLY A 228 -20.51 22.54 9.18
N ARG A 229 -21.51 22.01 8.45
CA ARG A 229 -22.61 21.22 9.01
C ARG A 229 -22.19 19.82 9.42
N THR A 230 -21.11 19.31 8.84
CA THR A 230 -20.63 17.96 9.10
C THR A 230 -19.30 17.95 9.84
N PHE A 231 -19.12 16.95 10.70
CA PHE A 231 -17.84 16.61 11.29
C PHE A 231 -17.08 15.63 10.39
N VAL A 232 -15.75 15.64 10.42
CA VAL A 232 -14.92 14.74 9.62
C VAL A 232 -14.06 13.89 10.54
N VAL A 233 -14.26 12.57 10.48
CA VAL A 233 -13.36 11.56 11.04
C VAL A 233 -12.56 10.99 9.88
N SER A 234 -11.25 11.23 9.88
CA SER A 234 -10.34 10.72 8.85
C SER A 234 -9.36 9.73 9.47
N HIS A 235 -9.44 8.47 9.06
CA HIS A 235 -8.46 7.47 9.42
C HIS A 235 -7.20 7.60 8.54
N SER A 236 -6.12 6.89 8.86
CA SER A 236 -4.93 6.80 7.99
C SER A 236 -5.05 5.65 6.97
N SER A 237 -5.70 4.56 7.36
CA SER A 237 -5.83 3.37 6.53
C SER A 237 -6.92 3.54 5.47
N ARG A 238 -6.67 3.00 4.28
CA ARG A 238 -7.56 3.02 3.12
C ARG A 238 -7.62 1.62 2.54
N ILE A 239 -8.83 1.14 2.28
CA ILE A 239 -9.05 -0.14 1.60
C ILE A 239 -9.92 0.10 0.38
N SER A 240 -9.79 -0.77 -0.62
CA SER A 240 -10.68 -0.77 -1.78
C SER A 240 -12.13 -0.88 -1.34
N LEU A 241 -13.03 -0.17 -2.02
CA LEU A 241 -14.46 -0.26 -1.74
C LEU A 241 -14.98 -1.70 -1.93
N GLU A 242 -15.40 -2.34 -0.85
CA GLU A 242 -16.05 -3.64 -0.85
C GLU A 242 -17.59 -3.47 -0.90
N PRO A 243 -18.36 -4.51 -1.27
CA PRO A 243 -19.81 -4.48 -1.11
C PRO A 243 -20.23 -4.25 0.34
N PHE A 244 -21.39 -3.61 0.54
CA PHE A 244 -21.96 -3.47 1.88
C PHE A 244 -22.13 -4.85 2.54
N PRO A 245 -21.78 -5.02 3.84
CA PRO A 245 -21.74 -6.32 4.49
C PRO A 245 -23.13 -6.95 4.59
N ASP A 246 -23.23 -8.23 4.20
CA ASP A 246 -24.44 -9.06 4.29
C ASP A 246 -24.46 -9.98 5.53
N ARG A 247 -23.33 -10.05 6.25
CA ARG A 247 -23.15 -10.77 7.51
C ARG A 247 -21.98 -10.20 8.31
N ARG A 248 -21.98 -10.48 9.61
CA ARG A 248 -20.81 -10.23 10.49
C ARG A 248 -19.59 -11.05 10.05
N ARG A 249 -18.42 -10.45 10.18
CA ARG A 249 -17.10 -11.07 10.03
C ARG A 249 -16.68 -11.77 11.33
N GLU A 250 -16.06 -12.93 11.20
CA GLU A 250 -15.77 -13.83 12.34
C GLU A 250 -14.49 -13.48 13.11
N ARG A 251 -13.59 -12.68 12.52
CA ARG A 251 -12.33 -12.26 13.17
C ARG A 251 -12.57 -10.96 13.92
N VAL A 252 -12.27 -10.98 15.22
CA VAL A 252 -12.35 -9.82 16.09
C VAL A 252 -10.95 -9.46 16.52
N ALA A 253 -10.53 -8.21 16.36
CA ALA A 253 -9.25 -7.80 16.89
C ALA A 253 -9.30 -7.71 18.41
N THR A 254 -8.19 -8.07 19.06
CA THR A 254 -8.08 -7.88 20.51
C THR A 254 -7.62 -6.45 20.83
N VAL A 255 -7.94 -5.97 22.03
CA VAL A 255 -7.44 -4.67 22.54
C VAL A 255 -5.92 -4.57 22.44
N ALA A 256 -5.20 -5.67 22.72
CA ALA A 256 -3.75 -5.71 22.59
C ALA A 256 -3.27 -5.58 21.14
N TYR A 257 -3.98 -6.19 20.18
CA TYR A 257 -3.68 -6.03 18.75
C TYR A 257 -3.89 -4.59 18.29
N GLN A 258 -5.00 -3.96 18.70
CA GLN A 258 -5.30 -2.57 18.37
C GLN A 258 -4.25 -1.62 18.95
N ALA A 259 -3.91 -1.77 20.24
CA ALA A 259 -2.85 -0.98 20.87
C ALA A 259 -1.48 -1.18 20.19
N SER A 260 -1.16 -2.41 19.78
CA SER A 260 0.05 -2.69 19.00
C SER A 260 0.02 -1.94 17.66
N LYS A 261 -1.10 -1.95 16.93
CA LYS A 261 -1.25 -1.25 15.65
C LYS A 261 -1.14 0.27 15.80
N GLU A 262 -1.68 0.83 16.87
CA GLU A 262 -1.54 2.27 17.17
C GLU A 262 -0.10 2.65 17.48
N ILE A 263 0.59 1.90 18.34
CA ILE A 263 2.02 2.10 18.63
C ILE A 263 2.85 2.01 17.35
N GLU A 264 2.54 1.04 16.49
CA GLU A 264 3.21 0.89 15.19
C GLU A 264 3.04 2.14 14.30
N GLN A 265 1.84 2.70 14.22
CA GLN A 265 1.60 3.91 13.42
C GLN A 265 2.39 5.12 13.95
N VAL A 266 2.54 5.23 15.27
CA VAL A 266 3.33 6.30 15.89
C VAL A 266 4.84 6.10 15.68
N LEU A 267 5.34 4.86 15.78
CA LEU A 267 6.77 4.55 15.69
C LEU A 267 7.33 4.58 14.25
N HIS A 268 6.50 4.31 13.25
CA HIS A 268 6.92 4.12 11.85
C HIS A 268 6.52 5.29 10.93
N HIS A 269 6.47 6.53 11.43
CA HIS A 269 6.32 7.71 10.57
C HIS A 269 7.47 7.83 9.55
N ASP A 270 7.24 8.52 8.43
CA ASP A 270 8.06 8.53 7.20
C ASP A 270 9.56 8.90 7.36
N ASN A 271 10.01 9.30 8.55
CA ASN A 271 11.41 9.57 8.89
C ASN A 271 12.00 8.62 9.96
N SER A 272 11.31 7.56 10.33
CA SER A 272 11.81 6.60 11.31
C SER A 272 12.83 5.66 10.68
N LEU A 273 14.06 5.64 11.21
CA LEU A 273 15.06 4.58 10.93
C LEU A 273 14.70 3.25 11.61
N LEU A 274 13.50 3.13 12.20
CA LEU A 274 13.01 1.92 12.84
C LEU A 274 12.16 1.16 11.83
N TYR A 275 12.74 0.13 11.22
CA TYR A 275 12.02 -0.83 10.37
C TYR A 275 11.60 -2.05 11.18
N LYS A 276 10.41 -2.59 10.92
CA LYS A 276 10.00 -3.86 11.51
C LYS A 276 10.76 -5.01 10.87
N PRO A 277 10.98 -6.10 11.61
CA PRO A 277 11.37 -7.37 11.01
C PRO A 277 10.42 -7.73 9.88
N TRP A 278 10.97 -8.07 8.72
CA TRP A 278 10.25 -8.50 7.52
C TRP A 278 9.30 -7.47 6.90
N GLN A 279 9.43 -6.19 7.26
CA GLN A 279 8.57 -5.11 6.73
C GLN A 279 8.55 -5.07 5.20
N PHE A 280 9.68 -5.35 4.57
CA PHE A 280 9.86 -5.23 3.11
C PHE A 280 9.86 -6.59 2.40
N ARG A 281 9.33 -7.65 3.03
CA ARG A 281 9.37 -9.00 2.46
C ARG A 281 8.67 -9.12 1.09
N SER A 282 7.70 -8.25 0.81
CA SER A 282 6.97 -8.19 -0.46
C SER A 282 7.47 -7.13 -1.43
N TYR A 283 8.58 -6.44 -1.13
CA TYR A 283 9.15 -5.40 -1.98
C TYR A 283 10.17 -6.01 -2.94
N THR A 284 10.36 -5.36 -4.09
CA THR A 284 11.35 -5.77 -5.09
C THR A 284 12.74 -5.24 -4.70
N PRO A 285 13.73 -6.11 -4.41
CA PRO A 285 15.07 -5.68 -4.08
C PRO A 285 15.82 -5.19 -5.33
N VAL A 286 16.52 -4.07 -5.19
CA VAL A 286 17.39 -3.50 -6.22
C VAL A 286 18.74 -3.21 -5.60
N ALA A 287 19.77 -3.93 -6.03
CA ALA A 287 21.11 -3.70 -5.52
C ALA A 287 21.70 -2.36 -5.95
N ARG A 288 22.42 -1.72 -5.02
CA ARG A 288 23.29 -0.57 -5.26
C ARG A 288 24.70 -0.96 -4.86
N THR A 289 25.43 -1.55 -5.80
CA THR A 289 26.81 -1.99 -5.56
C THR A 289 27.70 -0.78 -5.27
N LEU A 290 28.24 -0.72 -4.05
CA LEU A 290 29.07 0.37 -3.58
C LEU A 290 30.48 0.24 -4.14
N LYS A 291 31.08 1.39 -4.47
CA LYS A 291 32.52 1.49 -4.73
C LYS A 291 33.22 1.90 -3.45
N THR A 292 34.19 1.10 -3.03
CA THR A 292 34.80 1.21 -1.70
C THR A 292 36.31 1.11 -1.78
N THR A 293 36.99 1.63 -0.76
CA THR A 293 38.39 1.26 -0.49
C THR A 293 38.46 -0.09 0.21
N TYR A 294 39.63 -0.73 0.20
CA TYR A 294 39.85 -2.02 0.87
C TYR A 294 39.52 -1.97 2.38
N ASP A 295 39.73 -0.83 3.03
CA ASP A 295 39.41 -0.67 4.46
C ASP A 295 37.92 -0.43 4.71
N GLU A 296 37.26 0.35 3.85
CA GLU A 296 35.82 0.62 3.95
C GLU A 296 34.97 -0.65 3.80
N LEU A 297 35.40 -1.63 3.00
CA LEU A 297 34.73 -2.93 2.88
C LEU A 297 34.40 -3.55 4.25
N PHE A 298 35.40 -3.59 5.15
CA PHE A 298 35.26 -4.24 6.46
C PHE A 298 34.58 -3.35 7.50
N LEU A 299 34.41 -2.06 7.22
CA LEU A 299 33.57 -1.15 8.01
C LEU A 299 32.10 -1.36 7.61
N ILE A 300 31.78 -1.23 6.32
CA ILE A 300 30.42 -1.29 5.80
C ILE A 300 29.79 -2.67 6.02
N THR A 301 30.55 -3.76 5.92
CA THR A 301 29.99 -5.11 6.07
C THR A 301 29.40 -5.40 7.46
N LYS A 302 29.81 -4.64 8.49
CA LYS A 302 29.30 -4.75 9.86
C LYS A 302 27.96 -4.05 10.06
N GLU A 303 27.63 -3.12 9.16
CA GLU A 303 26.42 -2.32 9.25
C GLU A 303 25.24 -3.01 8.57
N LYS A 304 24.07 -2.85 9.18
CA LYS A 304 22.77 -3.25 8.59
C LYS A 304 22.49 -2.45 7.33
N ALA A 305 21.73 -3.02 6.41
CA ALA A 305 21.41 -2.40 5.13
C ALA A 305 20.87 -0.97 5.29
N PHE A 306 19.96 -0.74 6.26
CA PHE A 306 19.38 0.58 6.47
C PHE A 306 20.34 1.68 6.95
N VAL A 307 21.49 1.30 7.50
CA VAL A 307 22.53 2.23 7.96
C VAL A 307 23.50 2.57 6.83
N ARG A 308 23.58 1.70 5.80
CA ARG A 308 24.50 1.88 4.68
C ARG A 308 24.09 3.07 3.81
N PRO A 309 25.06 3.78 3.21
CA PRO A 309 24.77 4.94 2.38
C PRO A 309 23.90 4.52 1.19
N THR A 310 22.95 5.38 0.80
CA THR A 310 22.03 5.17 -0.34
C THR A 310 21.01 4.04 -0.16
N PHE A 311 20.75 3.59 1.07
CA PHE A 311 19.57 2.79 1.36
C PHE A 311 18.31 3.66 1.32
N PHE A 312 17.33 3.26 0.52
CA PHE A 312 16.02 3.91 0.51
C PHE A 312 14.93 2.98 -0.07
N VAL A 313 13.68 3.36 0.17
CA VAL A 313 12.50 2.64 -0.29
C VAL A 313 11.63 3.59 -1.09
N GLU A 314 11.24 3.19 -2.31
CA GLU A 314 10.42 4.01 -3.19
C GLU A 314 9.58 3.11 -4.10
N ASN A 315 8.29 3.40 -4.28
CA ASN A 315 7.41 2.71 -5.24
C ASN A 315 7.45 1.18 -5.16
N LYS A 316 7.37 0.60 -3.95
CA LYS A 316 7.52 -0.85 -3.68
C LYS A 316 8.86 -1.49 -4.08
N HIS A 317 9.86 -0.67 -4.40
CA HIS A 317 11.25 -1.09 -4.58
C HIS A 317 12.05 -0.74 -3.33
N ILE A 318 13.00 -1.61 -2.98
CA ILE A 318 13.95 -1.39 -1.90
C ILE A 318 15.36 -1.39 -2.46
N TYR A 319 16.05 -0.27 -2.33
CA TYR A 319 17.40 -0.09 -2.84
C TYR A 319 18.39 -0.46 -1.76
N ILE A 320 19.11 -1.57 -1.98
CA ILE A 320 19.97 -2.19 -0.97
C ILE A 320 21.43 -1.91 -1.32
N PRO A 321 22.18 -1.14 -0.50
CA PRO A 321 23.61 -0.95 -0.71
C PRO A 321 24.36 -2.25 -0.44
N SER A 322 24.99 -2.80 -1.47
CA SER A 322 25.66 -4.10 -1.45
C SER A 322 27.13 -3.98 -1.83
N LEU A 323 27.93 -4.94 -1.40
CA LEU A 323 29.37 -5.02 -1.70
C LEU A 323 29.63 -6.13 -2.71
N PHE A 324 30.48 -5.88 -3.69
CA PHE A 324 31.05 -6.93 -4.53
C PHE A 324 32.52 -6.59 -4.76
N ALA A 325 33.42 -7.33 -4.12
CA ALA A 325 34.84 -7.06 -4.19
C ALA A 325 35.67 -8.33 -4.39
N LYS A 326 36.66 -8.26 -5.29
CA LYS A 326 37.75 -9.23 -5.40
C LYS A 326 38.98 -8.70 -4.68
N ILE A 327 39.57 -9.54 -3.84
CA ILE A 327 40.80 -9.28 -3.10
C ILE A 327 41.87 -10.21 -3.66
N SER A 328 42.74 -9.64 -4.48
CA SER A 328 43.82 -10.33 -5.19
C SER A 328 45.11 -10.25 -4.39
N GLY A 329 45.65 -11.41 -4.02
CA GLY A 329 46.86 -11.53 -3.22
C GLY A 329 46.60 -11.67 -1.72
N VAL A 330 47.66 -11.51 -0.94
CA VAL A 330 47.70 -11.59 0.53
C VAL A 330 48.43 -10.38 1.10
N SER A 331 48.13 -10.05 2.36
CA SER A 331 48.86 -8.99 3.05
C SER A 331 50.22 -9.49 3.52
N LYS A 332 51.23 -8.61 3.54
CA LYS A 332 52.52 -8.88 4.23
C LYS A 332 52.33 -9.26 5.70
N ASN A 333 51.24 -8.80 6.29
CA ASN A 333 50.85 -9.16 7.64
C ASN A 333 49.80 -10.27 7.59
N ASP A 334 50.26 -11.53 7.59
CA ASP A 334 49.38 -12.71 7.59
C ASP A 334 48.27 -12.63 8.64
N LYS A 335 48.58 -12.10 9.84
CA LYS A 335 47.60 -11.97 10.92
C LYS A 335 46.47 -11.03 10.52
N GLU A 336 46.77 -9.93 9.85
CA GLU A 336 45.77 -8.98 9.39
C GLU A 336 44.88 -9.58 8.30
N TYR A 337 45.49 -10.21 7.29
CA TYR A 337 44.76 -10.89 6.21
C TYR A 337 43.74 -11.89 6.77
N PHE A 338 44.18 -12.76 7.68
CA PHE A 338 43.31 -13.76 8.29
C PHE A 338 42.31 -13.15 9.28
N GLN A 339 42.62 -12.04 9.96
CA GLN A 339 41.63 -11.33 10.78
C GLN A 339 40.50 -10.77 9.93
N ARG A 340 40.81 -10.17 8.77
CA ARG A 340 39.83 -9.65 7.82
C ARG A 340 38.97 -10.78 7.20
N LEU A 341 39.60 -11.86 6.74
CA LEU A 341 38.90 -13.05 6.24
C LEU A 341 38.01 -13.68 7.31
N LYS A 342 38.50 -13.77 8.55
CA LYS A 342 37.70 -14.25 9.68
C LYS A 342 36.52 -13.32 9.98
N ALA A 343 36.71 -12.00 9.91
CA ALA A 343 35.65 -11.04 10.18
C ALA A 343 34.45 -11.27 9.28
N VAL A 344 34.65 -11.44 7.97
CA VAL A 344 33.54 -11.66 7.02
C VAL A 344 32.95 -13.07 7.06
N THR A 345 33.71 -14.07 7.51
CA THR A 345 33.23 -15.47 7.64
C THR A 345 32.58 -15.79 8.98
N SER A 346 32.72 -14.92 10.00
CA SER A 346 32.22 -15.19 11.35
C SER A 346 30.77 -14.72 11.60
N PHE A 347 30.11 -14.08 10.64
CA PHE A 347 28.72 -13.68 10.78
C PHE A 347 27.78 -14.87 10.61
N ASP A 348 26.67 -14.89 11.35
CA ASP A 348 25.66 -15.96 11.28
C ASP A 348 25.01 -16.08 9.88
N ASN A 349 24.99 -14.97 9.12
CA ASN A 349 24.49 -14.89 7.75
C ASN A 349 25.60 -14.91 6.69
N SER A 350 26.75 -15.52 7.01
CA SER A 350 27.87 -15.70 6.08
C SER A 350 27.97 -17.14 5.60
N LEU A 351 28.19 -17.31 4.29
CA LEU A 351 28.44 -18.59 3.65
C LEU A 351 29.83 -18.58 3.01
N LEU A 352 30.73 -19.42 3.55
CA LEU A 352 32.04 -19.66 2.97
C LEU A 352 31.96 -20.71 1.86
N ILE A 353 32.56 -20.40 0.72
CA ILE A 353 32.73 -21.30 -0.41
C ILE A 353 34.23 -21.38 -0.73
N ASN A 354 34.77 -22.59 -0.63
CA ASN A 354 36.19 -22.89 -0.84
C ASN A 354 36.40 -24.15 -1.68
N THR A 355 35.38 -24.61 -2.40
CA THR A 355 35.40 -25.77 -3.29
C THR A 355 34.71 -25.40 -4.59
N PHE A 356 35.31 -25.74 -5.73
CA PHE A 356 34.85 -25.31 -7.04
C PHE A 356 34.75 -26.49 -8.03
N PRO A 357 33.79 -26.47 -8.96
CA PRO A 357 32.67 -25.51 -9.05
C PRO A 357 31.69 -25.70 -7.88
N PHE A 358 31.05 -24.61 -7.44
CA PHE A 358 30.01 -24.66 -6.41
C PHE A 358 28.59 -24.60 -6.99
N THR A 359 28.50 -24.41 -8.30
CA THR A 359 27.29 -24.57 -9.11
C THR A 359 27.36 -25.84 -9.95
N LYS A 360 26.19 -26.30 -10.40
CA LYS A 360 26.09 -27.34 -11.42
C LYS A 360 25.64 -26.69 -12.73
N GLU A 361 26.50 -26.73 -13.73
CA GLU A 361 26.21 -26.13 -15.03
C GLU A 361 24.94 -26.75 -15.66
N GLN A 362 23.99 -25.89 -16.03
CA GLN A 362 22.79 -26.26 -16.76
C GLN A 362 23.10 -26.38 -18.25
N LYS A 363 22.90 -27.59 -18.81
CA LYS A 363 23.20 -27.92 -20.21
C LYS A 363 21.97 -28.11 -21.09
N ALA A 364 20.76 -28.09 -20.52
CA ALA A 364 19.52 -28.20 -21.29
C ALA A 364 19.27 -26.95 -22.14
N ASN A 365 18.49 -27.10 -23.22
CA ASN A 365 18.12 -25.97 -24.08
C ASN A 365 16.95 -25.17 -23.46
N PHE A 366 17.22 -23.94 -23.05
CA PHE A 366 16.26 -23.04 -22.43
C PHE A 366 15.55 -22.07 -23.41
N GLN A 367 15.76 -22.19 -24.72
CA GLN A 367 15.19 -21.24 -25.70
C GLN A 367 13.67 -21.07 -25.57
N TYR A 368 12.93 -22.17 -25.43
CA TYR A 368 11.47 -22.12 -25.24
C TYR A 368 11.09 -21.55 -23.88
N HIS A 369 11.80 -21.93 -22.82
CA HIS A 369 11.58 -21.43 -21.46
C HIS A 369 11.77 -19.90 -21.38
N TYR A 370 12.82 -19.40 -22.02
CA TYR A 370 13.11 -17.97 -22.11
C TYR A 370 12.03 -17.25 -22.91
N ARG A 371 11.67 -17.76 -24.09
CA ARG A 371 10.63 -17.16 -24.96
C ARG A 371 9.27 -17.09 -24.25
N ASP A 372 8.89 -18.14 -23.55
CA ASP A 372 7.60 -18.22 -22.87
C ASP A 372 7.55 -17.32 -21.61
N ALA A 373 8.71 -16.85 -21.13
CA ALA A 373 8.84 -15.85 -20.06
C ALA A 373 8.81 -14.39 -20.57
N LEU A 374 8.69 -14.17 -21.89
CA LEU A 374 8.60 -12.84 -22.48
C LEU A 374 7.16 -12.31 -22.50
N ASP A 375 7.00 -11.03 -22.21
CA ASP A 375 5.76 -10.29 -22.34
C ASP A 375 5.46 -9.91 -23.81
N ARG A 376 4.37 -9.17 -24.02
CA ARG A 376 3.96 -8.70 -25.35
C ARG A 376 4.95 -7.71 -25.97
N ALA A 377 5.80 -7.06 -25.17
CA ALA A 377 6.84 -6.15 -25.62
C ALA A 377 8.18 -6.89 -25.89
N GLY A 378 8.24 -8.20 -25.67
CA GLY A 378 9.44 -9.01 -25.85
C GLY A 378 10.45 -8.85 -24.72
N LYS A 379 10.02 -8.44 -23.53
CA LYS A 379 10.85 -8.35 -22.31
C LYS A 379 10.50 -9.46 -21.33
N LEU A 380 11.47 -9.93 -20.56
CA LEU A 380 11.19 -10.90 -19.50
C LEU A 380 10.26 -10.28 -18.45
N HIS A 381 9.35 -11.09 -17.90
CA HIS A 381 8.39 -10.64 -16.89
C HIS A 381 8.37 -11.60 -15.68
N PRO A 382 8.44 -11.08 -14.44
CA PRO A 382 8.54 -11.92 -13.24
C PRO A 382 7.35 -12.88 -13.09
N ASP A 383 6.13 -12.40 -13.31
CA ASP A 383 4.93 -13.24 -13.17
C ASP A 383 4.88 -14.38 -14.20
N LEU A 384 5.45 -14.20 -15.40
CA LEU A 384 5.50 -15.27 -16.41
C LEU A 384 6.52 -16.34 -16.00
N ILE A 385 7.65 -15.93 -15.43
CA ILE A 385 8.66 -16.84 -14.86
C ILE A 385 8.04 -17.65 -13.72
N MET A 386 7.44 -16.98 -12.73
CA MET A 386 6.89 -17.60 -11.52
C MET A 386 5.73 -18.56 -11.80
N ASN A 387 4.84 -18.19 -12.73
CA ASN A 387 3.67 -19.01 -13.09
C ASN A 387 4.01 -20.18 -14.01
N SER A 388 5.24 -20.26 -14.52
CA SER A 388 5.66 -21.34 -15.38
C SER A 388 5.60 -22.71 -14.70
N HIS A 389 5.49 -23.78 -15.49
CA HIS A 389 5.49 -25.14 -14.97
C HIS A 389 6.87 -25.57 -14.45
N TRP A 390 7.94 -24.90 -14.87
CA TRP A 390 9.32 -25.26 -14.59
C TRP A 390 9.92 -24.48 -13.42
N TRP A 391 9.24 -23.43 -12.92
CA TRP A 391 9.69 -22.66 -11.76
C TRP A 391 9.84 -23.55 -10.52
N PRO A 392 11.08 -23.77 -10.02
CA PRO A 392 11.31 -24.75 -8.95
C PRO A 392 11.07 -24.17 -7.54
N HIS A 393 10.86 -22.85 -7.42
CA HIS A 393 10.86 -22.14 -6.16
C HIS A 393 9.46 -21.84 -5.58
N LYS A 394 8.43 -22.59 -6.01
CA LYS A 394 7.02 -22.39 -5.58
C LYS A 394 6.76 -22.50 -4.08
N ARG A 395 7.68 -23.08 -3.31
CA ARG A 395 7.59 -23.21 -1.84
C ARG A 395 8.10 -21.97 -1.10
N LEU A 396 8.82 -21.07 -1.77
CA LEU A 396 9.29 -19.84 -1.15
C LEU A 396 8.11 -18.86 -0.96
N PRO A 397 8.18 -17.93 -0.01
CA PRO A 397 7.20 -16.85 0.09
C PRO A 397 7.12 -16.04 -1.20
N GLU A 398 5.90 -15.64 -1.60
CA GLU A 398 5.62 -15.01 -2.90
C GLU A 398 6.49 -13.78 -3.18
N GLY A 399 6.66 -12.89 -2.19
CA GLY A 399 7.53 -11.72 -2.31
C GLY A 399 9.00 -12.05 -2.59
N LEU A 400 9.52 -13.15 -2.02
CA LEU A 400 10.87 -13.62 -2.30
C LEU A 400 10.97 -14.25 -3.69
N GLN A 401 9.95 -15.01 -4.12
CA GLN A 401 9.90 -15.54 -5.48
C GLN A 401 9.96 -14.41 -6.52
N HIS A 402 9.17 -13.35 -6.29
CA HIS A 402 9.15 -12.17 -7.15
C HIS A 402 10.51 -11.46 -7.16
N GLY A 403 11.13 -11.25 -6.00
CA GLY A 403 12.48 -10.66 -5.91
C GLY A 403 13.57 -11.48 -6.60
N ILE A 404 13.51 -12.82 -6.52
CA ILE A 404 14.41 -13.71 -7.26
C ILE A 404 14.18 -13.59 -8.76
N ALA A 405 12.91 -13.62 -9.22
CA ALA A 405 12.58 -13.50 -10.63
C ALA A 405 13.07 -12.16 -11.21
N GLU A 406 12.84 -11.05 -10.51
CA GLU A 406 13.33 -9.73 -10.89
C GLU A 406 14.87 -9.67 -10.93
N ALA A 407 15.55 -10.24 -9.93
CA ALA A 407 17.01 -10.29 -9.95
C ALA A 407 17.57 -11.16 -11.10
N ILE A 408 16.88 -12.23 -11.51
CA ILE A 408 17.23 -13.00 -12.72
C ILE A 408 17.11 -12.12 -13.96
N ILE A 409 16.02 -11.37 -14.10
CA ILE A 409 15.77 -10.46 -15.22
C ILE A 409 16.87 -9.40 -15.28
N HIS A 410 17.11 -8.69 -14.18
CA HIS A 410 18.18 -7.69 -14.10
C HIS A 410 19.54 -8.27 -14.44
N THR A 411 19.85 -9.50 -13.99
CA THR A 411 21.13 -10.15 -14.33
C THR A 411 21.24 -10.41 -15.84
N CYS A 412 20.16 -10.88 -16.48
CA CYS A 412 20.11 -11.10 -17.92
C CYS A 412 20.28 -9.79 -18.73
N GLU A 413 19.72 -8.68 -18.23
CA GLU A 413 19.72 -7.38 -18.90
C GLU A 413 20.95 -6.51 -18.60
N SER A 414 21.70 -6.82 -17.53
CA SER A 414 22.81 -5.99 -17.03
C SER A 414 24.00 -5.86 -17.99
N GLU A 415 24.13 -6.76 -18.97
CA GLU A 415 25.31 -6.89 -19.86
C GLU A 415 26.65 -7.06 -19.11
N MET A 416 26.63 -7.38 -17.81
CA MET A 416 27.84 -7.55 -16.99
C MET A 416 28.50 -8.91 -17.17
N CYS A 417 27.82 -9.89 -17.76
CA CYS A 417 28.41 -11.18 -18.12
C CYS A 417 29.03 -11.10 -19.52
N LYS A 418 30.30 -11.49 -19.63
CA LYS A 418 31.05 -11.43 -20.88
C LYS A 418 30.58 -12.49 -21.86
N PRO A 419 30.44 -12.13 -23.16
CA PRO A 419 30.25 -13.10 -24.22
C PRO A 419 31.52 -13.92 -24.43
N ILE A 420 31.36 -15.21 -24.72
CA ILE A 420 32.45 -16.10 -25.09
C ILE A 420 32.40 -16.35 -26.61
N ALA A 421 33.56 -16.26 -27.25
CA ALA A 421 33.73 -16.50 -28.68
C ALA A 421 32.82 -15.63 -29.57
N LYS A 422 31.74 -16.19 -30.12
CA LYS A 422 30.80 -15.53 -31.06
C LYS A 422 29.40 -15.35 -30.48
N GLU A 423 29.23 -15.52 -29.17
CA GLU A 423 27.94 -15.31 -28.50
C GLU A 423 27.44 -13.88 -28.70
N THR A 424 26.16 -13.77 -29.05
CA THR A 424 25.44 -12.50 -29.06
C THR A 424 24.96 -12.16 -27.65
N LYS A 425 24.50 -10.91 -27.44
CA LYS A 425 23.87 -10.50 -26.17
C LYS A 425 22.71 -11.41 -25.77
N GLN A 426 21.93 -11.87 -26.74
CA GLN A 426 20.81 -12.77 -26.51
C GLN A 426 21.28 -14.17 -26.09
N ASP A 427 22.38 -14.67 -26.67
CA ASP A 427 22.97 -15.96 -26.27
C ASP A 427 23.46 -15.91 -24.82
N VAL A 428 24.09 -14.80 -24.42
CA VAL A 428 24.53 -14.59 -23.03
C VAL A 428 23.33 -14.51 -22.08
N ALA A 429 22.30 -13.72 -22.41
CA ALA A 429 21.08 -13.62 -21.60
C ALA A 429 20.38 -14.99 -21.44
N LEU A 430 20.31 -15.78 -22.51
CA LEU A 430 19.77 -17.14 -22.48
C LEU A 430 20.61 -18.06 -21.58
N TYR A 431 21.93 -17.97 -21.67
CA TYR A 431 22.84 -18.73 -20.80
C TYR A 431 22.64 -18.36 -19.33
N VAL A 432 22.61 -17.06 -19.00
CA VAL A 432 22.38 -16.55 -17.64
C VAL A 432 21.04 -17.06 -17.10
N PHE A 433 19.96 -16.92 -17.87
CA PHE A 433 18.64 -17.40 -17.51
C PHE A 433 18.62 -18.91 -17.23
N ALA A 434 19.31 -19.71 -18.07
CA ALA A 434 19.40 -21.15 -17.89
C ALA A 434 20.16 -21.51 -16.59
N GLN A 435 21.28 -20.85 -16.29
CA GLN A 435 22.05 -21.14 -15.07
C GLN A 435 21.26 -20.79 -13.80
N LEU A 436 20.58 -19.64 -13.81
CA LEU A 436 19.81 -19.18 -12.64
C LEU A 436 18.47 -19.88 -12.46
N SER A 437 18.06 -20.75 -13.39
CA SER A 437 16.89 -21.62 -13.20
C SER A 437 17.09 -22.67 -12.10
N GLN A 438 18.33 -22.92 -11.67
CA GLN A 438 18.68 -23.90 -10.63
C GLN A 438 19.62 -23.30 -9.58
N ILE A 439 19.09 -22.37 -8.78
CA ILE A 439 19.84 -21.79 -7.66
C ILE A 439 20.09 -22.88 -6.59
N PRO A 440 21.34 -23.07 -6.12
CA PRO A 440 21.66 -24.06 -5.08
C PRO A 440 20.84 -23.88 -3.78
N PRO A 441 20.42 -24.97 -3.10
CA PRO A 441 19.59 -24.88 -1.89
C PRO A 441 20.21 -24.07 -0.75
N ASN A 442 21.52 -24.22 -0.51
CA ASN A 442 22.24 -23.46 0.52
C ASN A 442 22.24 -21.95 0.25
N ILE A 443 22.14 -21.53 -1.02
CA ILE A 443 22.02 -20.13 -1.41
C ILE A 443 20.58 -19.64 -1.19
N LEU A 444 19.58 -20.44 -1.57
CA LEU A 444 18.17 -20.12 -1.30
C LEU A 444 17.90 -19.92 0.20
N GLU A 445 18.49 -20.76 1.06
CA GLU A 445 18.39 -20.61 2.51
C GLU A 445 18.95 -19.27 3.02
N GLN A 446 19.99 -18.73 2.40
CA GLN A 446 20.49 -17.39 2.74
C GLN A 446 19.51 -16.30 2.31
N LEU A 447 18.93 -16.42 1.12
CA LEU A 447 17.93 -15.46 0.63
C LEU A 447 16.63 -15.51 1.44
N GLU A 448 16.21 -16.68 1.92
CA GLU A 448 15.03 -16.82 2.80
C GLU A 448 15.17 -16.12 4.15
N LYS A 449 16.41 -16.01 4.64
CA LYS A 449 16.80 -15.33 5.87
C LYS A 449 17.06 -13.83 5.65
N PHE A 450 17.07 -13.35 4.41
CA PHE A 450 17.41 -11.98 4.09
C PHE A 450 16.24 -11.03 4.36
N ASP A 451 16.24 -10.38 5.51
CA ASP A 451 15.45 -9.18 5.74
C ASP A 451 16.19 -7.97 5.14
N TYR A 452 15.66 -7.45 4.04
CA TYR A 452 16.30 -6.43 3.20
C TYR A 452 16.73 -5.15 3.93
N SER A 453 16.12 -4.83 5.08
CA SER A 453 16.54 -3.67 5.88
C SER A 453 17.65 -4.00 6.87
N GLN A 454 17.79 -5.26 7.27
CA GLN A 454 18.62 -5.68 8.39
C GLN A 454 20.00 -6.19 7.92
N ASP A 455 20.45 -7.33 8.43
CA ASP A 455 21.78 -7.87 8.14
C ASP A 455 21.85 -8.44 6.72
N VAL A 456 22.74 -7.86 5.91
CA VAL A 456 22.95 -8.30 4.52
C VAL A 456 23.71 -9.64 4.49
N PRO A 457 23.20 -10.70 3.83
CA PRO A 457 23.90 -11.97 3.67
C PRO A 457 25.26 -11.79 3.00
N LYS A 458 26.21 -12.67 3.32
CA LYS A 458 27.58 -12.59 2.83
C LYS A 458 27.98 -13.89 2.16
N ILE A 459 28.43 -13.81 0.92
CA ILE A 459 29.06 -14.93 0.21
C ILE A 459 30.55 -14.67 0.19
N VAL A 460 31.30 -15.50 0.90
CA VAL A 460 32.75 -15.39 0.98
C VAL A 460 33.36 -16.50 0.14
N ILE A 461 33.97 -16.13 -0.97
CA ILE A 461 34.72 -17.02 -1.84
C ILE A 461 36.18 -17.01 -1.40
N PHE A 462 36.75 -18.18 -1.16
CA PHE A 462 38.18 -18.36 -0.97
C PHE A 462 38.71 -19.31 -2.04
N ASN A 463 39.30 -18.75 -3.10
CA ASN A 463 39.81 -19.50 -4.23
C ASN A 463 41.35 -19.53 -4.21
N ASN A 464 41.92 -20.60 -3.69
CA ASN A 464 43.36 -20.86 -3.73
C ASN A 464 43.76 -21.84 -4.85
N GLU A 465 42.84 -22.15 -5.77
CA GLU A 465 43.03 -23.05 -6.92
C GLU A 465 43.36 -24.52 -6.58
N LYS A 466 43.39 -24.89 -5.29
CA LYS A 466 43.65 -26.28 -4.87
C LYS A 466 42.39 -27.17 -4.91
N SER A 467 41.21 -26.57 -4.88
CA SER A 467 39.92 -27.26 -4.74
C SER A 467 39.05 -27.17 -6.01
N GLY A 468 39.66 -26.90 -7.16
CA GLY A 468 39.01 -26.73 -8.46
C GLY A 468 39.14 -25.32 -9.00
N GLU A 469 38.50 -25.06 -10.14
CA GLU A 469 38.50 -23.77 -10.83
C GLU A 469 37.10 -23.15 -10.80
N LEU A 470 37.03 -21.83 -10.63
CA LEU A 470 35.79 -21.06 -10.74
C LEU A 470 35.30 -21.08 -12.19
N THR A 471 34.05 -21.47 -12.38
CA THR A 471 33.44 -21.62 -13.71
C THR A 471 32.59 -20.40 -14.09
N ARG A 472 32.21 -20.31 -15.37
CA ARG A 472 31.27 -19.28 -15.84
C ARG A 472 29.93 -19.34 -15.10
N SER A 473 29.41 -20.54 -14.78
CA SER A 473 28.14 -20.70 -14.06
C SER A 473 28.25 -20.17 -12.61
N ASP A 474 29.39 -20.42 -11.96
CA ASP A 474 29.70 -19.84 -10.65
C ASP A 474 29.70 -18.30 -10.70
N ALA A 475 30.37 -17.73 -11.70
CA ALA A 475 30.44 -16.28 -11.88
C ALA A 475 29.06 -15.63 -12.11
N VAL A 476 28.19 -16.29 -12.89
CA VAL A 476 26.80 -15.84 -13.10
C VAL A 476 26.02 -15.84 -11.80
N LEU A 477 26.16 -16.88 -10.96
CA LEU A 477 25.50 -16.93 -9.67
C LEU A 477 25.98 -15.82 -8.74
N LEU A 478 27.28 -15.50 -8.71
CA LEU A 478 27.81 -14.39 -7.90
C LEU A 478 27.24 -13.04 -8.35
N LEU A 479 27.16 -12.81 -9.66
CA LEU A 479 26.56 -11.59 -10.21
C LEU A 479 25.09 -11.47 -9.80
N PHE A 480 24.31 -12.55 -9.93
CA PHE A 480 22.91 -12.59 -9.49
C PHE A 480 22.75 -12.29 -8.00
N LEU A 481 23.61 -12.87 -7.15
CA LEU A 481 23.57 -12.62 -5.72
C LEU A 481 23.86 -11.15 -5.40
N ASN A 482 24.80 -10.53 -6.11
CA ASN A 482 24.98 -9.10 -5.96
C ASN A 482 23.75 -8.30 -6.42
N GLN A 483 23.08 -8.67 -7.53
CA GLN A 483 21.88 -8.00 -8.04
C GLN A 483 20.67 -8.03 -7.07
N ILE A 484 20.54 -9.09 -6.26
CA ILE A 484 19.51 -9.16 -5.21
C ILE A 484 19.92 -8.42 -3.92
N GLY A 485 21.16 -7.94 -3.83
CA GLY A 485 21.66 -7.12 -2.73
C GLY A 485 22.57 -7.86 -1.73
N VAL A 486 23.03 -9.07 -2.05
CA VAL A 486 23.96 -9.84 -1.20
C VAL A 486 25.39 -9.30 -1.33
N ASP A 487 26.12 -9.29 -0.22
CA ASP A 487 27.55 -8.94 -0.21
C ASP A 487 28.39 -10.12 -0.71
N VAL A 488 29.27 -9.88 -1.68
CA VAL A 488 30.17 -10.88 -2.25
C VAL A 488 31.63 -10.47 -2.01
N PHE A 489 32.37 -11.33 -1.31
CA PHE A 489 33.79 -11.16 -1.04
C PHE A 489 34.58 -12.28 -1.72
N HIS A 490 35.42 -11.96 -2.68
CA HIS A 490 36.21 -12.94 -3.41
C HIS A 490 37.70 -12.83 -3.07
N PHE A 491 38.14 -13.65 -2.11
CA PHE A 491 39.55 -13.78 -1.76
C PHE A 491 40.24 -14.75 -2.72
N ASN A 492 41.22 -14.23 -3.45
CA ASN A 492 42.09 -15.00 -4.32
C ASN A 492 43.56 -14.75 -3.92
N PRO A 493 44.14 -15.57 -3.01
CA PRO A 493 45.52 -15.39 -2.54
C PRO A 493 46.57 -15.52 -3.66
N THR A 494 46.26 -16.20 -4.77
CA THR A 494 47.19 -16.37 -5.90
C THR A 494 47.31 -15.09 -6.76
N GLY A 495 46.33 -14.20 -6.68
CA GLY A 495 46.21 -13.00 -7.52
C GLY A 495 45.89 -13.28 -8.99
N ARG A 496 45.59 -14.53 -9.36
CA ARG A 496 45.27 -14.91 -10.74
C ARG A 496 43.88 -14.42 -11.14
N ASN A 497 43.68 -14.29 -12.45
CA ASN A 497 42.36 -14.03 -13.01
C ASN A 497 41.52 -15.30 -12.99
N ASP A 498 40.29 -15.19 -12.50
CA ASP A 498 39.37 -16.33 -12.36
C ASP A 498 37.91 -15.94 -12.64
N ILE A 499 37.43 -14.82 -12.09
CA ILE A 499 36.11 -14.25 -12.37
C ILE A 499 36.14 -13.25 -13.53
N GLU A 500 37.27 -12.58 -13.75
CA GLU A 500 37.50 -11.59 -14.81
C GLU A 500 37.24 -12.12 -16.24
N PRO A 501 37.54 -13.39 -16.57
CA PRO A 501 37.20 -13.93 -17.89
C PRO A 501 35.70 -13.93 -18.18
N TYR A 502 34.86 -13.95 -17.15
CA TYR A 502 33.41 -14.14 -17.27
C TYR A 502 32.58 -12.88 -16.95
N ILE A 503 33.12 -11.95 -16.16
CA ILE A 503 32.39 -10.77 -15.65
C ILE A 503 33.14 -9.48 -15.99
N GLU A 504 32.38 -8.44 -16.31
CA GLU A 504 32.90 -7.09 -16.57
C GLU A 504 33.47 -6.42 -15.32
N ALA A 505 34.55 -5.67 -15.49
CA ALA A 505 35.26 -5.00 -14.38
C ALA A 505 34.40 -3.94 -13.67
N GLY A 506 33.31 -3.48 -14.28
CA GLY A 506 32.36 -2.56 -13.66
C GLY A 506 31.43 -3.20 -12.63
N ALA A 507 31.38 -4.54 -12.55
CA ALA A 507 30.47 -5.26 -11.66
C ALA A 507 31.01 -5.42 -10.22
N PHE A 508 32.32 -5.29 -10.00
CA PHE A 508 32.95 -5.48 -8.69
C PHE A 508 34.20 -4.61 -8.54
N ASP A 509 34.53 -4.27 -7.30
CA ASP A 509 35.80 -3.60 -6.96
C ASP A 509 36.95 -4.61 -6.94
N SER A 510 38.10 -4.23 -7.49
CA SER A 510 39.32 -5.05 -7.45
C SER A 510 40.36 -4.42 -6.52
N HIS A 511 40.69 -5.11 -5.44
CA HIS A 511 41.72 -4.70 -4.49
C HIS A 511 42.94 -5.62 -4.60
N TRP A 512 44.08 -5.05 -4.99
CA TRP A 512 45.35 -5.75 -5.00
C TRP A 512 46.08 -5.56 -3.66
N LEU A 513 46.50 -6.68 -3.07
CA LEU A 513 47.34 -6.71 -1.89
C LEU A 513 48.82 -6.82 -2.27
N GLU A 514 49.68 -6.75 -1.26
CA GLU A 514 51.12 -6.56 -1.45
C GLU A 514 51.86 -7.79 -1.99
N GLU A 515 51.36 -9.00 -1.70
CA GLU A 515 52.02 -10.26 -2.03
C GLU A 515 51.03 -11.27 -2.65
N VAL A 516 51.54 -12.33 -3.25
CA VAL A 516 50.75 -13.46 -3.76
C VAL A 516 51.21 -14.75 -3.10
N ASN A 517 50.28 -15.67 -2.84
CA ASN A 517 50.56 -16.94 -2.18
C ASN A 517 49.80 -18.09 -2.84
N PHE A 518 50.54 -19.04 -3.42
CA PHE A 518 50.00 -20.21 -4.12
C PHE A 518 49.73 -21.40 -3.19
N ASP A 519 50.31 -21.39 -1.99
CA ASP A 519 50.23 -22.50 -1.05
C ASP A 519 49.26 -22.24 0.11
N LEU A 520 48.69 -21.04 0.19
CA LEU A 520 47.81 -20.62 1.27
C LEU A 520 46.58 -21.53 1.36
N GLU A 521 46.46 -22.26 2.47
CA GLU A 521 45.30 -23.09 2.77
C GLU A 521 44.34 -22.36 3.70
N PHE A 522 43.04 -22.53 3.44
CA PHE A 522 42.03 -22.11 4.39
C PHE A 522 42.03 -23.08 5.56
N HIS A 523 42.58 -22.67 6.69
CA HIS A 523 42.42 -23.41 7.92
C HIS A 523 41.17 -22.89 8.64
N GLY A 524 40.15 -23.73 8.80
CA GLY A 524 38.93 -23.36 9.53
C GLY A 524 39.22 -22.86 10.96
N SER A 525 38.20 -22.28 11.59
CA SER A 525 38.25 -21.68 12.94
C SER A 525 38.90 -22.57 14.03
N SER A 526 38.94 -23.89 13.85
CA SER A 526 39.61 -24.87 14.73
C SER A 526 41.14 -24.82 14.73
N ALA A 527 41.79 -24.44 13.62
CA ALA A 527 43.27 -24.45 13.54
C ALA A 527 43.92 -23.27 14.28
N TYR A 528 43.21 -22.14 14.37
CA TYR A 528 43.71 -20.94 15.06
C TYR A 528 43.70 -21.06 16.59
N LYS A 529 42.90 -21.96 17.17
CA LYS A 529 43.03 -22.33 18.59
C LYS A 529 44.41 -22.96 18.86
N ASN A 530 44.89 -23.79 17.95
CA ASN A 530 46.18 -24.47 18.09
C ASN A 530 47.37 -23.53 17.89
N LEU A 531 47.33 -22.61 16.92
CA LEU A 531 48.40 -21.59 16.78
C LEU A 531 48.59 -20.74 18.05
N SER A 532 47.50 -20.40 18.75
CA SER A 532 47.57 -19.66 20.03
C SER A 532 48.17 -20.49 21.18
N GLN A 533 48.02 -21.82 21.15
CA GLN A 533 48.57 -22.73 22.15
C GLN A 533 50.02 -23.11 21.85
N THR A 534 50.39 -23.29 20.58
CA THR A 534 51.76 -23.58 20.15
C THR A 534 52.69 -22.40 20.44
N ILE A 535 52.23 -21.16 20.24
CA ILE A 535 53.00 -19.95 20.60
C ILE A 535 53.16 -19.84 22.13
N LYS A 536 52.15 -20.20 22.93
CA LYS A 536 52.27 -20.26 24.41
C LYS A 536 53.21 -21.37 24.90
N GLY A 537 53.40 -22.44 24.13
CA GLY A 537 54.34 -23.52 24.44
C GLY A 537 55.81 -23.15 24.18
N LEU A 538 56.08 -22.30 23.19
CA LEU A 538 57.44 -21.87 22.81
C LEU A 538 58.07 -20.85 23.77
N PHE A 539 57.27 -20.13 24.56
CA PHE A 539 57.76 -19.15 25.55
C PHE A 539 57.93 -19.71 26.97
N ARG A 540 57.86 -21.03 27.17
CA ARG A 540 58.03 -21.65 28.50
C ARG A 540 59.49 -21.87 29.01
N PRO A 541 60.58 -21.76 28.23
CA PRO A 541 61.93 -21.88 28.81
C PRO A 541 62.65 -20.54 29.08
N PHE A 542 61.94 -19.40 29.08
CA PHE A 542 62.51 -18.09 29.46
C PHE A 542 61.62 -17.32 30.46
N LEU A 543 61.19 -18.02 31.51
CA LEU A 543 60.67 -17.42 32.74
C LEU A 543 61.20 -18.18 33.95
#